data_AF-A0A7Y3TEV6-F1
#
_entry.id   AF-A0A7Y3TEV6-F1
#
_cell.length_a   1.000
_cell.length_b   1.000
_cell.length_c   1.000
_cell.angle_alpha   90.00
_cell.angle_beta   90.00
_cell.angle_gamma   90.00
#
_symmetry.space_group_name_H-M   'P 1'
#
loop_
_entity.id
_entity.type
_entity.pdbx_description
1 polymer ?
#
loop_
_entity_poly.entity_id
_entity_poly.type
_entity_poly.pdbx_seq_one_letter_code
_entity_poly.pdbx_strand_id
1 'polypeptide(L)' 'MSEKKSFALRIDSETMKAIEKWASDEFRSVNGQIEWMLNNSLKNAKRLKEKNEQKK' A
#
# COMPACT_ATOMS: atom_id res chain seq x y z
N MET A 1 17.36 2.38 3.46
CA MET A 1 16.04 1.78 3.12
C MET A 1 15.14 1.97 4.32
N SER A 2 13.93 2.50 4.14
CA SER A 2 12.97 2.61 5.25
C SER A 2 12.66 1.19 5.74
N GLU A 3 12.71 0.99 7.05
CA GLU A 3 12.43 -0.30 7.67
C GLU A 3 11.00 -0.76 7.30
N LYS A 4 10.88 -1.91 6.61
CA LYS A 4 9.58 -2.48 6.24
C LYS A 4 9.14 -3.42 7.35
N LYS A 5 8.03 -3.09 8.02
CA LYS A 5 7.44 -3.95 9.06
C LYS A 5 6.46 -4.93 8.42
N SER A 6 6.74 -6.23 8.54
CA SER A 6 5.79 -7.27 8.14
C SER A 6 4.61 -7.31 9.12
N PHE A 7 3.40 -7.47 8.59
CA PHE A 7 2.18 -7.63 9.40
C PHE A 7 1.22 -8.61 8.70
N ALA A 8 0.47 -9.37 9.49
CA ALA A 8 -0.58 -10.23 8.98
C ALA A 8 -1.86 -9.40 8.77
N LEU A 9 -2.26 -9.21 7.51
CA LEU A 9 -3.52 -8.55 7.16
C LEU A 9 -4.67 -9.55 7.27
N ARG A 10 -5.71 -9.19 8.03
CA ARG A 10 -6.99 -9.92 7.99
C ARG A 10 -7.86 -9.30 6.91
N ILE A 11 -8.19 -10.10 5.90
CA ILE A 11 -8.98 -9.71 4.74
C ILE A 11 -9.81 -10.90 4.30
N ASP A 12 -11.01 -10.67 3.78
CA ASP A 12 -11.84 -11.73 3.23
C ASP A 12 -11.30 -12.23 1.87
N SER A 13 -11.72 -13.43 1.48
CA SER A 13 -11.19 -14.08 0.27
C SER A 13 -11.60 -13.37 -1.01
N GLU A 14 -12.78 -12.74 -1.07
CA GLU A 14 -13.26 -12.08 -2.28
C GLU A 14 -12.46 -10.81 -2.55
N THR A 15 -12.24 -10.00 -1.51
CA THR A 15 -11.40 -8.81 -1.61
C THR A 15 -9.97 -9.17 -2.00
N MET A 16 -9.39 -10.24 -1.42
CA MET A 16 -8.04 -10.68 -1.78
C MET A 16 -7.94 -11.07 -3.26
N LYS A 17 -8.90 -11.83 -3.80
CA LYS A 17 -8.94 -12.20 -5.22
C LYS A 17 -9.05 -10.99 -6.14
N ALA A 18 -9.85 -9.99 -5.75
CA ALA A 18 -9.97 -8.75 -6.52
C ALA A 18 -8.63 -7.99 -6.57
N ILE A 19 -7.90 -7.93 -5.45
CA ILE A 19 -6.57 -7.31 -5.38
C ILE A 19 -5.56 -8.09 -6.24
N GLU A 20 -5.56 -9.42 -6.19
CA GLU A 20 -4.67 -10.27 -6.99
C GLU A 20 -4.88 -10.08 -8.49
N LYS A 21 -6.15 -10.00 -8.92
CA LYS A 21 -6.50 -9.71 -10.31
C LYS A 21 -6.01 -8.32 -10.72
N TRP A 22 -6.28 -7.29 -9.92
CA TRP A 22 -5.84 -5.92 -10.23
C TRP A 22 -4.31 -5.81 -10.29
N ALA A 23 -3.60 -6.44 -9.36
CA ALA A 23 -2.13 -6.49 -9.39
C ALA A 23 -1.63 -7.15 -10.69
N SER A 24 -2.29 -8.23 -11.13
CA SER A 24 -1.95 -8.94 -12.36
C SER A 24 -2.21 -8.09 -13.61
N ASP A 25 -3.34 -7.38 -13.66
CA ASP A 25 -3.73 -6.49 -14.76
C ASP A 25 -2.72 -5.34 -14.94
N GLU A 26 -2.06 -4.91 -13.86
CA GLU A 26 -1.08 -3.82 -13.85
C GLU A 26 0.39 -4.30 -13.82
N PHE A 27 0.63 -5.61 -14.00
CA PHE A 27 1.96 -6.24 -13.93
C PHE A 27 2.72 -5.92 -12.63
N ARG A 28 2.01 -5.91 -11.50
CA ARG A 28 2.53 -5.66 -10.15
C ARG A 28 2.45 -6.90 -9.28
N SER A 29 3.29 -6.96 -8.24
CA SER A 29 3.10 -7.93 -7.16
C SER A 29 1.93 -7.50 -6.28
N VAL A 30 1.27 -8.47 -5.65
CA VAL A 30 0.16 -8.20 -4.72
C VAL A 30 0.59 -7.27 -3.59
N ASN A 31 1.77 -7.50 -3.01
CA ASN A 31 2.33 -6.61 -1.98
C ASN A 31 2.58 -5.20 -2.50
N GLY A 32 3.08 -5.06 -3.74
CA GLY A 32 3.28 -3.75 -4.38
C GLY A 32 1.96 -3.03 -4.63
N GLN A 33 0.91 -3.77 -5.03
CA GLN A 33 -0.43 -3.21 -5.23
C GLN A 33 -1.02 -2.70 -3.92
N ILE A 34 -0.93 -3.49 -2.84
CA ILE A 34 -1.39 -3.09 -1.51
C ILE A 34 -0.62 -1.86 -1.02
N GLU A 35 0.71 -1.82 -1.18
CA GLU A 35 1.54 -0.66 -0.82
C GLU A 35 1.11 0.60 -1.57
N TRP A 36 0.85 0.48 -2.89
CA TRP A 36 0.36 1.59 -3.72
C TRP A 36 -1.04 2.08 -3.28
N MET A 37 -1.99 1.17 -3.08
CA MET A 37 -3.36 1.48 -2.63
C MET A 37 -3.35 2.20 -1.28
N LEU A 38 -2.58 1.69 -0.31
CA LEU A 38 -2.46 2.30 1.02
C LEU A 38 -1.84 3.69 0.95
N ASN A 39 -0.76 3.85 0.19
CA ASN A 39 -0.11 5.16 0.04
C ASN A 39 -1.06 6.19 -0.61
N ASN A 40 -1.74 5.79 -1.68
CA ASN A 40 -2.72 6.65 -2.35
C ASN A 40 -3.88 7.02 -1.40
N SER A 41 -4.42 6.04 -0.66
CA SER A 41 -5.48 6.28 0.34
C SER A 41 -5.04 7.23 1.44
N LEU A 42 -3.84 7.05 2.00
CA LEU A 42 -3.27 7.93 3.03
C LEU A 42 -3.05 9.35 2.50
N LYS A 43 -2.58 9.49 1.26
CA LYS A 43 -2.40 10.80 0.61
C LYS A 43 -3.75 11.50 0.42
N ASN A 44 -4.75 10.80 -0.11
CA ASN A 44 -6.09 11.33 -0.33
C ASN A 44 -6.77 11.72 0.99
N ALA A 45 -6.55 10.95 2.05
CA ALA A 45 -7.03 11.24 3.40
C ALA A 45 -6.21 12.34 4.13
N LYS A 46 -5.17 12.92 3.49
CA LYS A 46 -4.23 13.87 4.11
C LYS A 46 -3.60 13.34 5.41
N ARG A 47 -3.40 12.01 5.48
CA ARG A 47 -2.79 11.30 6.61
C ARG A 47 -1.31 11.00 6.39
N LEU A 48 -0.84 11.13 5.16
CA LEU A 48 0.59 11.17 4.91
C LEU A 48 1.11 12.55 5.33
N LYS A 49 1.96 12.61 6.37
CA LYS A 49 2.71 13.84 6.63
C LYS A 49 3.62 14.06 5.42
N GLU A 50 3.54 15.23 4.79
CA GLU A 50 4.62 15.67 3.91
C GLU A 50 5.90 15.58 4.75
N LYS A 51 6.91 14.87 4.24
CA LYS A 51 8.26 14.93 4.81
C LYS A 51 8.80 16.34 4.55
N ASN A 52 8.25 17.34 5.23
CA ASN A 52 8.90 18.63 5.40
C ASN A 52 10.11 18.36 6.28
N GLU A 53 11.27 18.32 5.63
CA GLU A 53 12.55 18.78 6.15
C GLU A 53 12.77 18.55 7.65
N GLN A 54 13.07 17.31 8.03
CA GLN A 54 13.96 17.06 9.16
C GLN A 54 15.32 16.65 8.60
N LYS A 55 15.94 17.61 7.91
CA LYS A 55 17.39 17.79 7.87
C LYS A 55 17.63 19.23 8.34
N LYS A 56 17.56 19.43 9.65
CA LYS A 56 18.29 20.51 10.32
C LYS A 56 19.36 19.84 11.16
#